data_AF-A0AAD6V2P1-F1
#
_entry.id   AF-A0AAD6V2P1-F1
#
_cell.length_a   1.000
_cell.length_b   1.000
_cell.length_c   1.000
_cell.angle_alpha   90.00
_cell.angle_beta   90.00
_cell.angle_gamma   90.00
#
_symmetry.space_group_name_H-M   'P 1'
#
loop_
_entity.id
_entity.type
_entity.pdbx_description
1 polymer ?
#
loop_
_entity_poly.entity_id
_entity_poly.type
_entity_poly.pdbx_seq_one_letter_code
_entity_poly.pdbx_strand_id
1 'polypeptide(L)'
;MPGRHVRFSHTNSFHSPPPPLMSPSGSSTASSVGPLTPPSVAYAGLPGPTPFMQRHGDAYSKAAAAPRRAHPLLAFSSTAPPILNYDVSLHPSTLSTHHAGLSSAGLAEPAVYPPQPALTLATPHLPWSVPVAAANGRYVAVADVLNALYRMLRTNATEGEFNALRTPKLMRMAAAGYKRRCERARLHGRREYEEEKRRGVRRVDFLMGYTTFAGISPTTQEADLWQIILMRFQIWRRRMERWCTTCAIGVLGLGGTFRTVYRRAFLAPLYKMPAHNWPSVHYCRDLPKTPGRKSPFGLFNSSQKDKTGID
;
A
#
# COMPACT_ATOMS: atom_id res chain seq x y z
N MET A 1 27.23 1.99 -46.36
CA MET A 1 26.01 2.79 -46.08
C MET A 1 26.43 4.11 -45.45
N PRO A 2 25.98 5.27 -45.95
CA PRO A 2 26.42 6.57 -45.45
C PRO A 2 25.85 6.84 -44.04
N GLY A 3 26.73 7.15 -43.09
CA GLY A 3 26.40 7.34 -41.68
C GLY A 3 25.72 8.67 -41.40
N ARG A 4 24.58 8.63 -40.70
CA ARG A 4 23.91 9.84 -40.19
C ARG A 4 24.63 10.32 -38.93
N HIS A 5 25.33 11.44 -39.05
CA HIS A 5 25.86 12.17 -37.90
C HIS A 5 24.81 13.16 -37.40
N VAL A 6 24.42 13.04 -36.13
CA VAL A 6 23.56 13.99 -35.43
C VAL A 6 24.45 15.09 -34.84
N ARG A 7 24.26 16.33 -35.28
CA ARG A 7 24.85 17.52 -34.66
C ARG A 7 23.84 18.14 -33.70
N PHE A 8 24.29 18.45 -32.49
CA PHE A 8 23.52 19.23 -31.52
C PHE A 8 23.92 20.71 -31.63
N SER A 9 22.95 21.61 -31.68
CA SER A 9 23.20 23.05 -31.69
C SER A 9 23.71 23.54 -30.33
N HIS A 10 24.67 24.48 -30.35
CA HIS A 10 25.28 25.05 -29.14
C HIS A 10 24.43 26.11 -28.44
N THR A 11 23.29 26.48 -29.01
CA THR A 11 22.41 27.51 -28.48
C THR A 11 21.12 26.86 -27.99
N ASN A 12 21.05 26.62 -26.69
CA ASN A 12 19.81 26.23 -26.00
C ASN A 12 18.96 27.49 -25.84
N SER A 13 18.07 27.75 -26.80
CA SER A 13 17.05 28.78 -26.67
C SER A 13 16.02 28.33 -25.64
N PHE A 14 16.24 28.72 -24.38
CA PHE A 14 15.25 28.58 -23.32
C PHE A 14 14.07 29.52 -23.61
N HIS A 15 12.99 28.97 -24.15
CA HIS A 15 11.71 29.67 -24.19
C HIS A 15 11.06 29.52 -22.82
N SER A 16 11.16 30.56 -21.99
CA SER A 16 10.29 30.66 -20.81
C SER A 16 8.83 30.75 -21.28
N PRO A 17 7.93 29.89 -20.79
CA PRO A 17 6.52 30.01 -21.11
C PRO A 17 6.00 31.37 -20.62
N PRO A 18 5.14 32.06 -21.40
CA PRO A 18 4.57 33.31 -20.97
C PRO A 18 3.81 33.12 -19.65
N PRO A 19 3.90 34.08 -18.71
CA PRO A 19 3.17 34.01 -17.45
C PRO A 19 1.66 33.92 -17.74
N PRO A 20 0.91 33.09 -17.00
CA PRO A 20 -0.53 32.98 -17.20
C PRO A 20 -1.19 34.34 -16.92
N LEU A 21 -1.92 34.86 -17.91
CA LEU A 21 -2.78 36.03 -17.75
C LEU A 21 -3.82 35.72 -16.67
N MET A 22 -3.69 36.35 -15.50
CA MET A 22 -4.75 36.34 -14.51
C MET A 22 -5.88 37.22 -15.02
N SER A 23 -6.93 36.59 -15.53
CA SER A 23 -8.17 37.29 -15.88
C SER A 23 -8.89 37.67 -14.58
N PRO A 24 -9.24 38.96 -14.37
CA PRO A 24 -10.04 39.37 -13.24
C PRO A 24 -11.49 38.96 -13.53
N SER A 25 -11.91 37.82 -12.99
CA SER A 25 -13.33 37.46 -12.92
C SER A 25 -14.00 38.38 -11.90
N GLY A 26 -14.41 39.55 -12.36
CA GLY A 26 -15.44 40.34 -11.71
C GLY A 26 -16.76 39.59 -11.80
N SER A 27 -17.39 39.34 -10.65
CA SER A 27 -18.83 39.21 -10.48
C SER A 27 -19.11 39.01 -8.99
N SER A 28 -19.29 40.12 -8.29
CA SER A 28 -19.90 40.19 -6.98
C SER A 28 -21.34 39.72 -7.08
N THR A 29 -21.65 38.52 -6.59
CA THR A 29 -23.05 38.09 -6.41
C THR A 29 -23.51 38.40 -5.00
N ALA A 30 -24.73 38.93 -4.95
CA ALA A 30 -25.36 39.59 -3.83
C ALA A 30 -25.46 38.72 -2.57
N SER A 31 -25.26 39.38 -1.44
CA SER A 31 -25.59 38.91 -0.10
C SER A 31 -27.05 38.45 -0.05
N SER A 32 -27.27 37.14 -0.02
CA SER A 32 -28.57 36.57 0.30
C SER A 32 -28.82 36.71 1.79
N VAL A 33 -29.91 37.40 2.11
CA VAL A 33 -30.51 37.60 3.43
C VAL A 33 -30.47 36.30 4.24
N GLY A 34 -29.86 36.37 5.42
CA GLY A 34 -29.71 35.24 6.33
C GLY A 34 -31.04 34.67 6.81
N PRO A 35 -31.07 33.42 7.27
CA PRO A 35 -32.26 32.83 7.87
C PRO A 35 -32.65 33.60 9.14
N LEU A 36 -33.93 33.97 9.19
CA LEU A 36 -34.61 34.55 10.35
C LEU A 36 -34.31 33.71 11.61
N THR A 37 -33.77 34.38 12.62
CA THR A 37 -33.65 33.86 13.98
C THR A 37 -35.01 33.35 14.46
N PRO A 38 -35.10 32.13 15.02
CA PRO A 38 -36.35 31.66 15.62
C PRO A 38 -36.72 32.55 16.82
N PRO A 39 -38.02 32.76 17.09
CA PRO A 39 -38.50 33.56 18.21
C PRO A 39 -37.99 32.98 19.54
N SER A 40 -37.42 33.84 20.38
CA SER A 40 -37.10 33.52 21.77
C SER A 40 -38.37 33.13 22.51
N VAL A 41 -38.61 31.82 22.65
CA VAL A 41 -39.58 31.31 23.60
C VAL A 41 -38.97 31.55 24.98
N ALA A 42 -39.57 32.48 25.73
CA ALA A 42 -39.27 32.70 27.13
C ALA A 42 -39.62 31.42 27.90
N TYR A 43 -38.59 30.61 28.20
CA TYR A 43 -38.71 29.54 29.18
C TYR A 43 -38.83 30.17 30.57
N ALA A 44 -40.06 30.45 30.97
CA ALA A 44 -40.41 30.70 32.36
C ALA A 44 -40.29 29.38 33.14
N GLY A 45 -39.39 29.34 34.12
CA GLY A 45 -39.43 28.33 35.18
C GLY A 45 -38.37 27.22 35.15
N LEU A 46 -37.09 27.55 34.90
CA LEU A 46 -36.01 26.63 35.29
C LEU A 46 -35.56 26.92 36.73
N PRO A 47 -35.49 25.89 37.60
CA PRO A 47 -35.08 26.02 38.99
C PRO A 47 -33.63 26.47 39.09
N GLY A 48 -33.36 27.27 40.12
CA GLY A 48 -32.19 28.13 40.24
C GLY A 48 -30.83 27.43 40.35
N PRO A 49 -29.75 28.24 40.37
CA PRO A 49 -28.38 27.75 40.43
C PRO A 49 -28.15 27.01 41.75
N THR A 50 -27.86 25.71 41.67
CA THR A 50 -27.43 24.93 42.81
C THR A 50 -26.04 25.39 43.24
N PRO A 51 -25.82 25.74 44.53
CA PRO A 51 -24.53 26.15 45.03
C PRO A 51 -23.69 24.91 45.36
N PHE A 52 -23.25 24.17 44.34
CA PHE A 52 -22.19 23.20 44.54
C PHE A 52 -20.86 23.88 44.29
N MET A 53 -20.23 24.31 45.39
CA MET A 53 -18.81 24.54 45.50
C MET A 53 -18.06 23.22 45.18
N GLN A 54 -17.89 22.93 43.89
CA GLN A 54 -16.97 21.88 43.45
C GLN A 54 -15.55 22.41 43.53
N ARG A 55 -14.98 22.15 44.71
CA ARG A 55 -13.57 22.05 45.03
C ARG A 55 -12.77 21.61 43.78
N HIS A 56 -12.10 22.57 43.14
CA HIS A 56 -11.03 22.33 42.18
C HIS A 56 -9.85 21.71 42.95
N GLY A 57 -9.95 20.41 43.21
CA GLY A 57 -8.78 19.58 43.46
C GLY A 57 -8.26 19.15 42.11
N ASP A 58 -7.07 19.63 41.75
CA ASP A 58 -6.31 19.29 40.54
C ASP A 58 -5.86 17.83 40.52
N ALA A 59 -6.80 16.90 40.70
CA ALA A 59 -6.66 15.54 40.25
C ALA A 59 -6.96 15.55 38.75
N TYR A 60 -6.01 16.07 37.95
CA TYR A 60 -5.84 15.70 36.55
C TYR A 60 -5.56 14.19 36.51
N SER A 61 -6.61 13.42 36.74
CA SER A 61 -6.68 12.01 36.46
C SER A 61 -6.35 11.91 34.98
N LYS A 62 -5.14 11.40 34.71
CA LYS A 62 -4.60 11.09 33.40
C LYS A 62 -5.66 10.26 32.67
N ALA A 63 -6.55 10.94 31.94
CA ALA A 63 -7.68 10.32 31.28
C ALA A 63 -7.10 9.21 30.42
N ALA A 64 -7.39 7.97 30.77
CA ALA A 64 -6.80 6.81 30.12
C ALA A 64 -7.10 6.94 28.63
N ALA A 65 -6.04 7.17 27.83
CA ALA A 65 -6.18 7.40 26.41
C ALA A 65 -7.03 6.26 25.82
N ALA A 66 -8.12 6.62 25.13
CA ALA A 66 -9.03 5.64 24.58
C ALA A 66 -8.25 4.61 23.74
N PRO A 67 -8.59 3.31 23.83
CA PRO A 67 -7.85 2.28 23.13
C PRO A 67 -7.89 2.53 21.62
N ARG A 68 -6.70 2.65 21.01
CA ARG A 68 -6.54 2.80 19.56
C ARG A 68 -7.02 1.54 18.85
N ARG A 69 -7.86 1.69 17.84
CA ARG A 69 -8.39 0.58 17.04
C ARG A 69 -8.29 0.89 15.55
N ALA A 70 -7.92 -0.10 14.74
CA ALA A 70 -7.98 0.04 13.29
C ALA A 70 -9.42 -0.10 12.80
N HIS A 71 -9.73 0.55 11.68
CA HIS A 71 -10.98 0.35 10.95
C HIS A 71 -11.21 -1.14 10.64
N PRO A 72 -12.43 -1.70 10.71
CA PRO A 72 -12.67 -3.12 10.48
C PRO A 72 -12.09 -3.66 9.16
N LEU A 73 -12.12 -2.87 8.08
CA LEU A 73 -11.51 -3.26 6.80
C LEU A 73 -9.98 -3.41 6.88
N LEU A 74 -9.33 -2.67 7.77
CA LEU A 74 -7.88 -2.68 7.96
C LEU A 74 -7.44 -3.49 9.18
N ALA A 75 -8.36 -3.84 10.08
CA ALA A 75 -8.02 -4.48 11.34
C ALA A 75 -7.48 -5.89 11.10
N PHE A 76 -6.28 -6.15 11.62
CA PHE A 76 -5.75 -7.51 11.63
C PHE A 76 -6.50 -8.38 12.64
N SER A 77 -6.85 -9.60 12.23
CA SER A 77 -7.38 -10.63 13.11
C SER A 77 -6.54 -11.90 13.01
N SER A 78 -6.09 -12.40 14.16
CA SER A 78 -5.37 -13.67 14.27
C SER A 78 -6.29 -14.90 14.20
N THR A 79 -7.60 -14.72 14.39
CA THR A 79 -8.60 -15.80 14.43
C THR A 79 -9.45 -15.85 13.16
N ALA A 80 -9.75 -14.70 12.56
CA ALA A 80 -10.53 -14.61 11.33
C ALA A 80 -9.62 -14.55 10.07
N PRO A 81 -10.15 -14.86 8.87
CA PRO A 81 -9.49 -14.48 7.63
C PRO A 81 -9.50 -12.96 7.43
N PRO A 82 -8.53 -12.38 6.70
CA PRO A 82 -8.57 -10.97 6.34
C PRO A 82 -9.82 -10.64 5.52
N ILE A 83 -10.48 -9.53 5.83
CA ILE A 83 -11.67 -9.06 5.10
C ILE A 83 -11.28 -8.61 3.68
N LEU A 84 -10.16 -7.90 3.56
CA LEU A 84 -9.59 -7.45 2.29
C LEU A 84 -8.73 -8.55 1.66
N ASN A 85 -9.02 -8.90 0.42
CA ASN A 85 -8.12 -9.63 -0.45
C ASN A 85 -7.36 -8.61 -1.31
N TYR A 86 -6.12 -8.31 -0.88
CA TYR A 86 -5.28 -7.32 -1.52
C TYR A 86 -3.84 -7.81 -1.66
N ASP A 87 -3.37 -7.87 -2.91
CA ASP A 87 -1.95 -8.00 -3.21
C ASP A 87 -1.35 -6.59 -3.34
N VAL A 88 -0.51 -6.19 -2.37
CA VAL A 88 0.11 -4.86 -2.31
C VAL A 88 1.07 -4.59 -3.48
N SER A 89 1.41 -5.62 -4.26
CA SER A 89 2.16 -5.47 -5.50
C SER A 89 1.32 -5.01 -6.68
N LEU A 90 -0.01 -5.06 -6.57
CA LEU A 90 -0.98 -4.64 -7.58
C LEU A 90 -1.60 -3.29 -7.23
N HIS A 91 -2.27 -2.67 -8.20
CA HIS A 91 -2.94 -1.38 -8.00
C HIS A 91 -4.14 -1.54 -7.05
N PRO A 92 -4.47 -0.54 -6.20
CA PRO A 92 -5.64 -0.61 -5.31
C PRO A 92 -6.99 -0.86 -6.02
N SER A 93 -7.09 -0.66 -7.34
CA SER A 93 -8.29 -1.07 -8.09
C SER A 93 -8.50 -2.60 -8.15
N THR A 94 -7.50 -3.41 -7.80
CA THR A 94 -7.64 -4.87 -7.68
C THR A 94 -8.13 -5.32 -6.30
N LEU A 95 -8.44 -4.38 -5.41
CA LEU A 95 -9.01 -4.68 -4.10
C LEU A 95 -10.33 -5.44 -4.25
N SER A 96 -10.50 -6.47 -3.45
CA SER A 96 -11.75 -7.26 -3.37
C SER A 96 -12.02 -7.65 -1.93
N THR A 97 -13.28 -7.95 -1.59
CA THR A 97 -13.63 -8.60 -0.31
C THR A 97 -14.34 -9.92 -0.56
N HIS A 98 -14.43 -10.73 0.49
CA HIS A 98 -15.12 -12.02 0.45
C HIS A 98 -16.65 -11.92 0.56
N HIS A 99 -17.19 -10.82 1.10
CA HIS A 99 -18.59 -10.77 1.53
C HIS A 99 -19.43 -9.68 0.87
N ALA A 100 -18.82 -8.61 0.32
CA ALA A 100 -19.55 -7.54 -0.37
C ALA A 100 -18.65 -6.73 -1.32
N GLY A 101 -19.25 -5.98 -2.25
CA GLY A 101 -18.51 -4.96 -2.99
C GLY A 101 -17.95 -3.90 -2.03
N LEU A 102 -16.71 -3.46 -2.23
CA LEU A 102 -16.14 -2.33 -1.48
C LEU A 102 -16.90 -1.06 -1.87
N SER A 103 -17.65 -0.48 -0.94
CA SER A 103 -18.28 0.81 -1.15
C SER A 103 -17.22 1.92 -1.13
N SER A 104 -17.39 2.94 -1.97
CA SER A 104 -16.55 4.14 -1.94
C SER A 104 -16.62 4.84 -0.57
N ALA A 105 -17.79 4.80 0.07
CA ALA A 105 -18.02 5.31 1.42
C ALA A 105 -17.10 4.64 2.45
N GLY A 106 -17.03 3.30 2.47
CA GLY A 106 -16.18 2.56 3.41
C GLY A 106 -14.68 2.81 3.21
N LEU A 107 -14.27 3.21 2.00
CA LEU A 107 -12.88 3.64 1.73
C LEU A 107 -12.59 5.08 2.19
N ALA A 108 -13.62 5.92 2.33
CA ALA A 108 -13.52 7.30 2.82
C ALA A 108 -13.66 7.42 4.35
N GLU A 109 -14.00 6.33 5.03
CA GLU A 109 -14.06 6.25 6.50
C GLU A 109 -12.67 6.37 7.14
N PRO A 110 -12.57 6.85 8.40
CA PRO A 110 -11.30 6.93 9.12
C PRO A 110 -10.61 5.57 9.22
N ALA A 111 -9.31 5.52 8.90
CA ALA A 111 -8.51 4.30 8.95
C ALA A 111 -8.31 3.78 10.39
N VAL A 112 -8.38 4.68 11.37
CA VAL A 112 -8.13 4.40 12.79
C VAL A 112 -9.12 5.17 13.66
N TYR A 113 -9.34 4.66 14.87
CA TYR A 113 -10.13 5.30 15.92
C TYR A 113 -9.27 5.46 17.19
N PRO A 114 -9.19 6.68 17.79
CA PRO A 114 -9.77 7.93 17.29
C PRO A 114 -9.16 8.37 15.95
N PRO A 115 -9.87 9.17 15.12
CA PRO A 115 -9.35 9.63 13.82
C PRO A 115 -8.06 10.44 13.98
N GLN A 116 -7.04 10.13 13.17
CA GLN A 116 -5.74 10.81 13.20
C GLN A 116 -5.43 11.44 11.83
N PRO A 117 -4.86 12.66 11.77
CA PRO A 117 -4.52 13.34 10.51
C PRO A 117 -3.29 12.76 9.81
N ALA A 118 -2.44 12.03 10.54
CA ALA A 118 -1.25 11.36 10.02
C ALA A 118 -1.05 10.00 10.72
N LEU A 119 -0.44 9.05 10.02
CA LEU A 119 -0.05 7.73 10.52
C LEU A 119 1.32 7.36 9.98
N THR A 120 2.08 6.59 10.76
CA THR A 120 3.32 5.95 10.29
C THR A 120 3.12 4.45 10.28
N LEU A 121 3.22 3.83 9.11
CA LEU A 121 3.14 2.38 8.99
C LEU A 121 4.54 1.76 8.97
N ALA A 122 4.76 0.69 9.72
CA ALA A 122 6.01 -0.06 9.70
C ALA A 122 5.74 -1.54 9.45
N THR A 123 6.70 -2.24 8.85
CA THR A 123 6.61 -3.70 8.67
C THR A 123 7.96 -4.33 8.95
N PRO A 124 8.03 -5.50 9.61
CA PRO A 124 9.30 -6.18 9.87
C PRO A 124 9.99 -6.65 8.59
N HIS A 125 9.28 -6.64 7.45
CA HIS A 125 9.80 -7.09 6.16
C HIS A 125 10.52 -5.99 5.38
N LEU A 126 10.40 -4.74 5.80
CA LEU A 126 11.01 -3.59 5.13
C LEU A 126 11.76 -2.75 6.17
N PRO A 127 12.92 -2.19 5.82
CA PRO A 127 13.64 -1.27 6.69
C PRO A 127 13.01 0.13 6.74
N TRP A 128 11.98 0.40 5.92
CA TRP A 128 11.34 1.70 5.80
C TRP A 128 10.01 1.76 6.54
N SER A 129 9.73 2.93 7.11
CA SER A 129 8.39 3.34 7.49
C SER A 129 7.67 4.01 6.31
N VAL A 130 6.34 3.95 6.34
CA VAL A 130 5.45 4.56 5.35
C VAL A 130 4.68 5.68 6.03
N PRO A 131 5.08 6.94 5.83
CA PRO A 131 4.27 8.06 6.30
C PRO A 131 2.98 8.13 5.47
N VAL A 132 1.87 8.29 6.15
CA VAL A 132 0.54 8.44 5.55
C VAL A 132 -0.06 9.73 6.10
N ALA A 133 -0.43 10.64 5.21
CA ALA A 133 -1.12 11.88 5.56
C ALA A 133 -2.55 11.85 5.02
N ALA A 134 -3.47 12.48 5.74
CA ALA A 134 -4.86 12.63 5.34
C ALA A 134 -4.97 13.41 4.03
N ALA A 135 -5.58 12.81 3.00
CA ALA A 135 -5.81 13.54 1.74
C ALA A 135 -6.82 14.68 1.91
N ASN A 136 -7.75 14.55 2.85
CA ASN A 136 -8.76 15.56 3.17
C ASN A 136 -8.31 16.57 4.26
N GLY A 137 -7.08 16.43 4.79
CA GLY A 137 -6.53 17.27 5.86
C GLY A 137 -7.15 17.08 7.25
N ARG A 138 -8.13 16.19 7.43
CA ARG A 138 -8.84 15.96 8.70
C ARG A 138 -8.43 14.66 9.37
N TYR A 139 -8.49 13.55 8.62
CA TYR A 139 -8.13 12.24 9.11
C TYR A 139 -7.66 11.35 7.96
N VAL A 140 -6.76 10.42 8.26
CA VAL A 140 -6.29 9.41 7.31
C VAL A 140 -7.44 8.46 7.02
N ALA A 141 -7.90 8.42 5.78
CA ALA A 141 -8.95 7.50 5.34
C ALA A 141 -8.38 6.10 5.03
N VAL A 142 -9.24 5.08 4.96
CA VAL A 142 -8.85 3.73 4.55
C VAL A 142 -8.18 3.74 3.17
N ALA A 143 -8.70 4.52 2.23
CA ALA A 143 -8.10 4.71 0.91
C ALA A 143 -6.68 5.29 0.98
N ASP A 144 -6.43 6.24 1.88
CA ASP A 144 -5.13 6.90 2.02
C ASP A 144 -4.04 5.91 2.43
N VAL A 145 -4.35 5.01 3.37
CA VAL A 145 -3.46 3.93 3.82
C VAL A 145 -3.09 3.02 2.65
N LEU A 146 -4.09 2.53 1.90
CA LEU A 146 -3.87 1.57 0.80
C LEU A 146 -3.11 2.22 -0.36
N ASN A 147 -3.42 3.48 -0.69
CA ASN A 147 -2.73 4.24 -1.72
C ASN A 147 -1.29 4.61 -1.33
N ALA A 148 -1.07 5.02 -0.07
CA ALA A 148 0.29 5.32 0.42
C ALA A 148 1.17 4.07 0.40
N LEU A 149 0.64 2.92 0.82
CA LEU A 149 1.34 1.65 0.76
C LEU A 149 1.71 1.26 -0.68
N TYR A 150 0.76 1.36 -1.62
CA TYR A 150 1.02 1.08 -3.02
C TYR A 150 2.10 2.01 -3.62
N ARG A 151 1.98 3.32 -3.39
CA ARG A 151 2.93 4.32 -3.90
C ARG A 151 4.34 4.06 -3.38
N MET A 152 4.49 3.86 -2.07
CA MET A 152 5.79 3.60 -1.44
C MET A 152 6.44 2.33 -1.97
N LEU A 153 5.68 1.23 -2.10
CA LEU A 153 6.19 -0.04 -2.60
C LEU A 153 6.58 0.01 -4.08
N ARG A 154 5.97 0.91 -4.86
CA ARG A 154 6.27 1.15 -6.28
C ARG A 154 7.51 2.00 -6.50
N THR A 155 8.04 2.67 -5.48
CA THR A 155 9.29 3.43 -5.55
C THR A 155 10.47 2.52 -5.89
N ASN A 156 11.34 3.00 -6.78
CA ASN A 156 12.58 2.31 -7.12
C ASN A 156 13.49 2.24 -5.88
N ALA A 157 14.08 1.08 -5.65
CA ALA A 157 15.02 0.91 -4.56
C ALA A 157 16.38 1.51 -4.95
N THR A 158 17.01 2.21 -4.02
CA THR A 158 18.37 2.72 -4.25
C THR A 158 19.41 1.60 -4.10
N GLU A 159 20.60 1.82 -4.63
CA GLU A 159 21.71 0.87 -4.43
C GLU A 159 22.09 0.74 -2.94
N GLY A 160 22.11 1.87 -2.22
CA GLY A 160 22.35 1.88 -0.77
C GLY A 160 21.31 1.06 0.00
N GLU A 161 20.04 1.16 -0.39
CA GLU A 161 18.94 0.36 0.16
C GLU A 161 19.11 -1.14 -0.08
N PHE A 162 19.51 -1.53 -1.29
CA PHE A 162 19.77 -2.93 -1.62
C PHE A 162 20.98 -3.48 -0.88
N ASN A 163 22.04 -2.69 -0.76
CA ASN A 163 23.27 -3.06 -0.05
C ASN A 163 23.10 -3.03 1.48
N ALA A 164 22.13 -2.27 2.00
CA ALA A 164 21.77 -2.28 3.43
C ALA A 164 21.11 -3.60 3.88
N LEU A 165 20.72 -4.49 2.94
CA LEU A 165 20.29 -5.84 3.27
C LEU A 165 21.44 -6.64 3.89
N ARG A 166 21.46 -6.71 5.23
CA ARG A 166 22.53 -7.30 6.04
C ARG A 166 22.92 -8.74 5.66
N THR A 167 22.03 -9.50 5.02
CA THR A 167 22.31 -10.90 4.69
C THR A 167 22.22 -11.18 3.19
N PRO A 168 23.16 -11.95 2.60
CA PRO A 168 23.11 -12.39 1.21
C PRO A 168 21.84 -13.17 0.85
N LYS A 169 21.19 -13.77 1.85
CA LYS A 169 19.90 -14.44 1.69
C LYS A 169 18.80 -13.43 1.32
N LEU A 170 18.69 -12.31 2.03
CA LEU A 170 17.69 -11.28 1.73
C LEU A 170 17.94 -10.65 0.35
N MET A 171 19.20 -10.39 -0.02
CA MET A 171 19.55 -9.89 -1.36
C MET A 171 19.09 -10.84 -2.48
N ARG A 172 19.33 -12.16 -2.31
CA ARG A 172 18.84 -13.18 -3.26
C ARG A 172 17.31 -13.23 -3.32
N MET A 173 16.64 -13.06 -2.19
CA MET A 173 15.17 -13.04 -2.15
C MET A 173 14.61 -11.79 -2.83
N ALA A 174 15.22 -10.62 -2.64
CA ALA A 174 14.85 -9.40 -3.35
C ALA A 174 15.08 -9.53 -4.86
N ALA A 175 16.23 -10.04 -5.28
CA ALA A 175 16.51 -10.34 -6.69
C ALA A 175 15.51 -11.35 -7.29
N ALA A 176 15.08 -12.35 -6.51
CA ALA A 176 14.05 -13.28 -6.93
C ALA A 176 12.67 -12.61 -7.04
N GLY A 177 12.34 -11.65 -6.16
CA GLY A 177 11.14 -10.82 -6.25
C GLY A 177 11.10 -10.02 -7.54
N TYR A 178 12.21 -9.32 -7.85
CA TYR A 178 12.40 -8.57 -9.09
C TYR A 178 12.21 -9.45 -10.33
N LYS A 179 12.86 -10.62 -10.37
CA LYS A 179 12.72 -11.57 -11.48
C LYS A 179 11.27 -11.99 -11.67
N ARG A 180 10.56 -12.40 -10.60
CA ARG A 180 9.14 -12.78 -10.68
C ARG A 180 8.27 -11.64 -11.22
N ARG A 181 8.53 -10.40 -10.80
CA ARG A 181 7.79 -9.23 -11.30
C ARG A 181 8.00 -9.04 -12.80
N CYS A 182 9.24 -9.12 -13.27
CA CYS A 182 9.55 -9.05 -14.70
C CYS A 182 8.89 -10.20 -15.46
N GLU A 183 8.96 -11.44 -14.98
CA GLU A 183 8.31 -12.60 -15.61
C GLU A 183 6.79 -12.44 -15.70
N ARG A 184 6.13 -11.84 -14.69
CA ARG A 184 4.69 -11.49 -14.79
C ARG A 184 4.43 -10.48 -15.91
N ALA A 185 5.26 -9.44 -16.03
CA ALA A 185 5.13 -8.45 -17.11
C ALA A 185 5.33 -9.09 -18.50
N ARG A 186 6.18 -10.12 -18.62
CA ARG A 186 6.38 -10.89 -19.85
C ARG A 186 5.10 -11.55 -20.37
N LEU A 187 4.17 -11.92 -19.49
CA LEU A 187 2.88 -12.48 -19.88
C LEU A 187 1.97 -11.48 -20.59
N HIS A 188 2.21 -10.17 -20.39
CA HIS A 188 1.45 -9.10 -21.04
C HIS A 188 2.06 -8.65 -22.37
N GLY A 189 3.35 -8.96 -22.60
CA GLY A 189 4.03 -8.66 -23.85
C GLY A 189 5.53 -8.40 -23.66
N ARG A 190 6.27 -8.37 -24.79
CA ARG A 190 7.70 -8.06 -24.78
C ARG A 190 7.97 -6.61 -24.34
N ARG A 191 7.11 -5.68 -24.76
CA ARG A 191 7.26 -4.24 -24.47
C ARG A 191 7.15 -3.99 -22.96
N GLU A 192 6.12 -4.55 -22.32
CA GLU A 192 5.84 -4.43 -20.89
C GLU A 192 6.98 -5.05 -20.07
N TYR A 193 7.53 -6.18 -20.54
CA TYR A 193 8.71 -6.80 -19.95
C TYR A 193 9.93 -5.88 -19.97
N GLU A 194 10.24 -5.27 -21.12
CA GLU A 194 11.38 -4.37 -21.26
C GLU A 194 11.21 -3.08 -20.45
N GLU A 195 10.01 -2.51 -20.41
CA GLU A 195 9.68 -1.35 -19.58
C GLU A 195 9.83 -1.69 -18.08
N GLU A 196 9.32 -2.84 -17.64
CA GLU A 196 9.39 -3.25 -16.24
C GLU A 196 10.83 -3.57 -15.81
N LYS A 197 11.63 -4.15 -16.72
CA LYS A 197 13.06 -4.40 -16.55
C LYS A 197 13.85 -3.09 -16.47
N ARG A 198 13.55 -2.09 -17.31
CA ARG A 198 14.20 -0.77 -17.31
C ARG A 198 14.01 -0.01 -15.99
N ARG A 199 12.87 -0.22 -15.33
CA ARG A 199 12.59 0.40 -14.02
C ARG A 199 13.42 -0.18 -12.87
N GLY A 200 14.11 -1.30 -13.07
CA GLY A 200 15.01 -1.88 -12.08
C GLY A 200 14.30 -2.45 -10.85
N VAL A 201 15.03 -2.63 -9.74
CA VAL A 201 14.50 -3.18 -8.48
C VAL A 201 13.64 -2.13 -7.77
N ARG A 202 12.49 -2.55 -7.24
CA ARG A 202 11.58 -1.70 -6.46
C ARG A 202 11.47 -2.18 -5.03
N ARG A 203 11.01 -1.31 -4.13
CA ARG A 203 10.79 -1.67 -2.72
C ARG A 203 9.83 -2.86 -2.53
N VAL A 204 8.84 -3.04 -3.41
CA VAL A 204 7.98 -4.24 -3.42
C VAL A 204 8.74 -5.56 -3.57
N ASP A 205 9.89 -5.55 -4.25
CA ASP A 205 10.70 -6.76 -4.45
C ASP A 205 11.34 -7.24 -3.13
N PHE A 206 11.50 -6.32 -2.15
CA PHE A 206 12.01 -6.61 -0.81
C PHE A 206 10.97 -7.29 0.08
N LEU A 207 9.71 -7.40 -0.35
CA LEU A 207 8.70 -8.12 0.42
C LEU A 207 8.86 -9.65 0.35
N MET A 208 9.74 -10.18 -0.50
CA MET A 208 10.13 -11.60 -0.46
C MET A 208 8.95 -12.60 -0.55
N GLY A 209 7.86 -12.19 -1.20
CA GLY A 209 6.63 -12.95 -1.34
C GLY A 209 5.59 -12.74 -0.24
N TYR A 210 5.84 -11.87 0.74
CA TYR A 210 4.86 -11.33 1.67
C TYR A 210 4.10 -10.16 1.01
N THR A 211 3.32 -10.45 -0.02
CA THR A 211 2.62 -9.42 -0.79
C THR A 211 1.12 -9.35 -0.50
N THR A 212 0.57 -10.26 0.31
CA THR A 212 -0.85 -10.22 0.67
C THR A 212 -1.04 -9.38 1.93
N PHE A 213 -1.82 -8.30 1.85
CA PHE A 213 -2.17 -7.49 3.01
C PHE A 213 -3.15 -8.24 3.91
N ALA A 214 -2.83 -8.35 5.20
CA ALA A 214 -3.69 -8.98 6.19
C ALA A 214 -4.33 -7.99 7.17
N GLY A 215 -3.83 -6.76 7.21
CA GLY A 215 -4.31 -5.71 8.09
C GLY A 215 -3.18 -4.90 8.72
N ILE A 216 -3.56 -4.01 9.63
CA ILE A 216 -2.68 -3.26 10.50
C ILE A 216 -3.05 -3.51 11.97
N SER A 217 -2.06 -3.38 12.84
CA SER A 217 -2.23 -3.45 14.30
C SER A 217 -1.51 -2.30 14.99
N PRO A 218 -2.04 -1.77 16.11
CA PRO A 218 -1.36 -0.71 16.85
C PRO A 218 -0.07 -1.24 17.48
N THR A 219 0.98 -0.43 17.47
CA THR A 219 2.25 -0.77 18.13
C THR A 219 2.27 -0.21 19.55
N THR A 220 2.92 -0.90 20.49
CA THR A 220 3.06 -0.46 21.88
C THR A 220 4.07 0.69 22.06
N GLN A 221 4.99 0.85 21.12
CA GLN A 221 6.13 1.77 21.24
C GLN A 221 5.74 3.24 21.03
N GLU A 222 4.88 3.54 20.05
CA GLU A 222 4.55 4.91 19.67
C GLU A 222 3.05 5.06 19.33
N ALA A 223 2.50 6.25 19.61
CA ALA A 223 1.09 6.56 19.45
C ALA A 223 0.63 6.60 17.97
N ASP A 224 1.55 6.89 17.04
CA ASP A 224 1.25 7.03 15.62
C ASP A 224 1.83 5.90 14.75
N LEU A 225 2.50 4.93 15.39
CA LEU A 225 3.14 3.82 14.71
C LEU A 225 2.21 2.59 14.65
N TRP A 226 1.88 2.21 13.42
CA TRP A 226 1.04 1.06 13.11
C TRP A 226 1.85 0.00 12.39
N GLN A 227 1.72 -1.25 12.82
CA GLN A 227 2.40 -2.37 12.19
C GLN A 227 1.54 -2.94 11.06
N ILE A 228 2.08 -2.98 9.85
CA ILE A 228 1.49 -3.68 8.71
C ILE A 228 1.79 -5.15 8.84
N ILE A 229 0.74 -5.96 8.76
CA ILE A 229 0.83 -7.40 8.74
C ILE A 229 0.63 -7.88 7.31
N LEU A 230 1.68 -8.50 6.78
CA LEU A 230 1.70 -9.07 5.43
C LEU A 230 1.80 -10.60 5.53
N MET A 231 1.12 -11.29 4.64
CA MET A 231 1.16 -12.74 4.52
C MET A 231 1.77 -13.16 3.19
N ARG A 232 2.37 -14.36 3.20
CA ARG A 232 2.69 -15.03 1.95
C ARG A 232 1.42 -15.56 1.33
N PHE A 233 1.24 -15.33 0.03
CA PHE A 233 0.07 -15.79 -0.71
C PHE A 233 -0.26 -17.28 -0.48
N GLN A 234 0.78 -18.14 -0.42
CA GLN A 234 0.59 -19.58 -0.16
C GLN A 234 0.03 -19.88 1.25
N ILE A 235 0.46 -19.13 2.26
CA ILE A 235 -0.01 -19.30 3.64
C ILE A 235 -1.45 -18.80 3.74
N TRP A 236 -1.72 -17.64 3.15
CA TRP A 236 -3.06 -17.06 3.06
C TRP A 236 -4.03 -18.04 2.41
N ARG A 237 -3.67 -18.61 1.26
CA ARG A 237 -4.48 -19.61 0.56
C ARG A 237 -4.82 -20.83 1.44
N ARG A 238 -3.82 -21.40 2.13
CA ARG A 238 -4.05 -22.54 3.05
C ARG A 238 -4.92 -22.18 4.26
N ARG A 239 -4.83 -20.95 4.75
CA ARG A 239 -5.65 -20.47 5.87
C ARG A 239 -7.10 -20.28 5.43
N MET A 240 -7.30 -19.73 4.23
CA MET A 240 -8.62 -19.58 3.63
C MET A 240 -9.29 -20.93 3.34
N GLU A 241 -8.55 -21.88 2.77
CA GLU A 241 -9.05 -23.25 2.52
C GLU A 241 -9.49 -23.95 3.82
N ARG A 242 -8.76 -23.75 4.93
CA ARG A 242 -9.14 -24.28 6.25
C ARG A 242 -10.40 -23.63 6.80
N TRP A 243 -10.51 -22.31 6.71
CA TRP A 243 -11.69 -21.59 7.20
C TRP A 243 -12.98 -22.02 6.49
N CYS A 244 -12.95 -22.15 5.16
CA CYS A 244 -14.09 -22.68 4.41
C CYS A 244 -14.49 -24.10 4.84
N THR A 245 -13.51 -24.95 5.17
CA THR A 245 -13.79 -26.32 5.60
C THR A 245 -14.46 -26.35 6.98
N THR A 246 -13.99 -25.53 7.94
CA THR A 246 -14.58 -25.47 9.28
C THR A 246 -15.98 -24.85 9.27
N CYS A 247 -16.22 -23.79 8.49
CA CYS A 247 -17.55 -23.21 8.35
C CYS A 247 -18.55 -24.18 7.68
N ALA A 248 -18.12 -24.94 6.67
CA ALA A 248 -18.97 -25.93 6.03
C ALA A 248 -19.40 -27.06 6.99
N ILE A 249 -18.52 -27.44 7.94
CA ILE A 249 -18.82 -28.47 8.95
C ILE A 249 -19.78 -27.94 10.02
N GLY A 250 -19.66 -26.67 10.43
CA GLY A 250 -20.52 -26.08 11.46
C GLY A 250 -21.95 -25.78 11.00
N VAL A 251 -22.16 -25.52 9.70
CA VAL A 251 -23.49 -25.16 9.14
C VAL A 251 -24.26 -26.38 8.67
N LEU A 252 -23.58 -27.49 8.37
CA LEU A 252 -24.20 -28.70 7.85
C LEU A 252 -23.77 -29.91 8.65
N GLY A 253 -24.56 -30.25 9.68
CA GLY A 253 -24.61 -31.61 10.24
C GLY A 253 -25.18 -32.64 9.26
N LEU A 254 -24.86 -32.51 7.97
CA LEU A 254 -25.32 -33.35 6.88
C LEU A 254 -24.13 -33.68 5.99
N GLY A 255 -23.60 -34.88 6.19
CA GLY A 255 -22.51 -35.43 5.40
C GLY A 255 -22.96 -35.66 3.97
N GLY A 256 -22.31 -34.97 3.03
CA GLY A 256 -22.39 -35.34 1.61
C GLY A 256 -22.23 -34.18 0.64
N THR A 257 -21.18 -34.24 -0.19
CA THR A 257 -21.08 -33.64 -1.53
C THR A 257 -20.74 -32.14 -1.73
N PHE A 258 -20.70 -31.28 -0.69
CA PHE A 258 -20.41 -29.84 -0.90
C PHE A 258 -18.98 -29.50 -1.41
N ARG A 259 -18.04 -30.46 -1.29
CA ARG A 259 -16.62 -30.27 -1.66
C ARG A 259 -16.40 -30.01 -3.16
N THR A 260 -17.35 -30.42 -4.02
CA THR A 260 -17.20 -30.37 -5.48
C THR A 260 -17.73 -29.06 -6.09
N VAL A 261 -18.78 -28.48 -5.52
CA VAL A 261 -19.46 -27.29 -6.08
C VAL A 261 -18.66 -26.01 -5.83
N TYR A 262 -18.10 -25.85 -4.62
CA TYR A 262 -17.38 -24.61 -4.27
C TYR A 262 -16.02 -24.47 -5.00
N ARG A 263 -15.36 -25.60 -5.31
CA ARG A 263 -14.08 -25.63 -6.04
C ARG A 263 -14.23 -25.12 -7.48
N ARG A 264 -15.41 -25.27 -8.09
CA ARG A 264 -15.73 -24.81 -9.44
C ARG A 264 -16.21 -23.37 -9.51
N ALA A 265 -16.90 -22.85 -8.48
CA ALA A 265 -17.51 -21.51 -8.54
C ALA A 265 -16.59 -20.37 -8.03
N PHE A 266 -15.87 -20.57 -6.92
CA PHE A 266 -15.17 -19.46 -6.24
C PHE A 266 -13.66 -19.42 -6.47
N LEU A 267 -13.05 -20.56 -6.83
CA LEU A 267 -11.65 -20.61 -7.22
C LEU A 267 -11.48 -20.36 -8.73
N ALA A 268 -12.43 -20.72 -9.60
CA ALA A 268 -12.26 -20.60 -11.05
C ALA A 268 -11.87 -19.19 -11.58
N PRO A 269 -12.39 -18.06 -11.05
CA PRO A 269 -11.99 -16.74 -11.55
C PRO A 269 -10.54 -16.36 -11.21
N LEU A 270 -9.96 -16.91 -10.13
CA LEU A 270 -8.53 -16.76 -9.77
C LEU A 270 -7.63 -17.74 -10.54
N TYR A 271 -8.20 -18.67 -11.30
CA TYR A 271 -7.51 -19.78 -11.97
C TYR A 271 -7.52 -19.66 -13.50
N LYS A 272 -7.88 -18.51 -14.06
CA LYS A 272 -7.51 -18.16 -15.46
C LYS A 272 -6.00 -17.84 -15.60
N MET A 273 -5.15 -18.46 -14.78
CA MET A 273 -3.75 -18.70 -15.10
C MET A 273 -3.55 -20.21 -15.23
N PRO A 274 -3.19 -20.72 -16.42
CA PRO A 274 -3.04 -22.15 -16.66
C PRO A 274 -2.06 -22.80 -15.67
N ALA A 275 -2.46 -23.91 -15.07
CA ALA A 275 -1.67 -24.67 -14.09
C ALA A 275 -0.31 -25.15 -14.63
N HIS A 276 -0.16 -25.23 -15.95
CA HIS A 276 1.07 -25.58 -16.66
C HIS A 276 2.10 -24.44 -16.74
N ASN A 277 1.79 -23.24 -16.21
CA ASN A 277 2.69 -22.08 -16.24
C ASN A 277 3.18 -21.63 -14.85
N TRP A 278 2.93 -22.43 -13.81
CA TRP A 278 3.57 -22.23 -12.51
C TRP A 278 4.99 -22.78 -12.61
N PRO A 279 6.05 -21.96 -12.44
CA PRO A 279 7.38 -22.51 -12.33
C PRO A 279 7.40 -23.40 -11.09
N SER A 280 7.44 -24.71 -11.35
CA SER A 280 7.74 -25.70 -10.35
C SER A 280 8.98 -25.21 -9.61
N VAL A 281 8.89 -25.07 -8.29
CA VAL A 281 10.02 -24.62 -7.46
C VAL A 281 10.98 -25.80 -7.32
N HIS A 282 11.56 -26.24 -8.44
CA HIS A 282 12.83 -26.93 -8.40
C HIS A 282 13.86 -25.87 -8.07
N TYR A 283 14.38 -26.00 -6.84
CA TYR A 283 15.58 -25.32 -6.39
C TYR A 283 16.62 -25.27 -7.51
N CYS A 284 17.12 -24.07 -7.82
CA CYS A 284 18.39 -23.89 -8.51
C CYS A 284 19.50 -24.60 -7.71
N ARG A 285 19.72 -25.88 -7.99
CA ARG A 285 21.08 -26.41 -8.10
C ARG A 285 21.54 -26.03 -9.51
N ASP A 286 22.80 -25.67 -9.64
CA ASP A 286 23.46 -25.28 -10.89
C ASP A 286 23.34 -23.79 -11.25
N LEU A 287 23.99 -22.97 -10.44
CA LEU A 287 24.68 -21.78 -10.95
C LEU A 287 26.17 -22.13 -11.09
N PRO A 288 26.77 -22.04 -12.30
CA PRO A 288 28.21 -22.23 -12.44
C PRO A 288 28.95 -21.16 -11.62
N LYS A 289 29.94 -21.60 -10.84
CA LYS A 289 30.92 -20.72 -10.19
C LYS A 289 31.69 -20.01 -11.29
N THR A 290 31.30 -18.79 -11.62
CA THR A 290 32.11 -17.90 -12.47
C THR A 290 33.05 -17.10 -11.57
N PRO A 291 34.37 -17.17 -11.76
CA PRO A 291 35.31 -16.26 -11.12
C PRO A 291 35.26 -14.93 -11.89
N GLY A 292 34.77 -13.88 -11.24
CA GLY A 292 34.67 -12.54 -11.83
C GLY A 292 33.32 -11.88 -11.55
N ARG A 293 33.09 -11.47 -10.30
CA ARG A 293 31.91 -10.67 -9.91
C ARG A 293 31.93 -9.31 -10.61
N LYS A 294 31.25 -9.19 -11.75
CA LYS A 294 30.61 -7.93 -12.13
C LYS A 294 29.27 -7.86 -11.41
N SER A 295 29.10 -6.82 -10.61
CA SER A 295 27.86 -6.51 -9.90
C SER A 295 26.67 -6.51 -10.88
N PRO A 296 25.47 -7.00 -10.50
CA PRO A 296 24.26 -6.88 -11.33
C PRO A 296 23.82 -5.43 -11.57
N PHE A 297 24.54 -4.44 -11.01
CA PHE A 297 24.37 -3.00 -11.22
C PHE A 297 25.07 -2.43 -12.47
N GLY A 298 25.63 -3.26 -13.37
CA GLY A 298 26.34 -2.81 -14.58
C GLY A 298 25.52 -2.01 -15.62
N LEU A 299 24.34 -1.49 -15.28
CA LEU A 299 23.54 -0.56 -16.09
C LEU A 299 23.19 0.74 -15.33
N PHE A 300 23.87 1.02 -14.21
CA PHE A 300 23.77 2.30 -13.51
C PHE A 300 24.94 3.21 -13.95
N ASN A 301 24.64 4.16 -14.84
CA ASN A 301 25.44 5.31 -15.27
C ASN A 301 26.98 5.19 -15.22
N SER A 302 27.59 4.88 -16.36
CA SER A 302 28.95 5.30 -16.69
C SER A 302 28.91 6.23 -17.90
N SER A 303 28.69 7.52 -17.64
CA SER A 303 29.03 8.61 -18.55
C SER A 303 30.04 9.52 -17.85
N GLN A 304 31.09 9.90 -18.59
CA GLN A 304 32.23 10.75 -18.23
C GLN A 304 33.29 10.16 -17.29
N LYS A 305 34.24 9.44 -17.90
CA LYS A 305 35.66 9.66 -17.61
C LYS A 305 36.32 10.13 -18.90
N ASP A 306 36.61 11.42 -18.96
CA ASP A 306 37.47 12.01 -19.98
C ASP A 306 38.87 11.42 -19.83
N LYS A 307 39.31 10.72 -20.88
CA LYS A 307 40.72 10.45 -21.15
C LYS A 307 41.20 11.56 -22.07
N THR A 308 41.82 12.59 -21.51
CA THR A 308 42.73 13.45 -22.26
C THR A 308 44.09 12.76 -22.31
N GLY A 309 44.44 12.29 -23.50
CA GLY A 309 45.77 11.84 -23.85
C GLY A 309 45.83 11.73 -25.36
N ILE A 310 46.54 12.68 -25.98
CA ILE A 310 47.34 12.58 -27.21
C ILE A 310 48.14 13.90 -27.27
N ASP A 311 49.46 13.72 -27.24
CA ASP A 311 50.53 14.29 -28.08
C ASP A 311 50.30 15.62 -28.82
#